data_AF-B7QID7-F1
#
_entry.id   AF-B7QID7-F1
#
_cell.length_a   1.000
_cell.length_b   1.000
_cell.length_c   1.000
_cell.angle_alpha   90.00
_cell.angle_beta   90.00
_cell.angle_gamma   90.00
#
_symmetry.space_group_name_H-M   'P 1'
#
loop_
_entity.id
_entity.type
_entity.pdbx_description
1 polymer ?
#
loop_
_entity_poly.entity_id
_entity_poly.type
_entity_poly.pdbx_seq_one_letter_code
_entity_poly.pdbx_strand_id
1 'polypeptide(L)'
;MKMVAQVHPAEFVVFGGLMVINLGVGLYFAMRKTHLDAGTEEVFLGSRSLGAIPLSLSVLATMVTAIGIVGFTTHFYVYGLHLIWGSITALVVVPFIAKVVIPVIYNLKVTSVFQVRG
;
A
#
# COMPACT_ATOMS: atom_id res chain seq x y z
N MET A 1 -1.86 20.75 -34.53
CA MET A 1 -0.85 20.49 -33.49
C MET A 1 -0.70 21.72 -32.60
N LYS A 2 -1.51 21.81 -31.53
CA LYS A 2 -1.37 22.82 -30.47
C LYS A 2 -1.61 22.09 -29.14
N MET A 3 -0.58 21.39 -28.67
CA MET A 3 -0.54 20.88 -27.29
C MET A 3 0.27 21.87 -26.47
N VAL A 4 -0.34 23.00 -26.12
CA VAL A 4 0.12 23.79 -24.97
C VAL A 4 -0.93 23.51 -23.92
N ALA A 5 -0.57 22.66 -22.95
CA ALA A 5 -1.37 22.40 -21.79
C ALA A 5 -1.75 23.75 -21.16
N GLN A 6 -3.04 24.10 -21.23
CA GLN A 6 -3.62 25.19 -20.46
C GLN A 6 -3.69 24.71 -19.00
N VAL A 7 -2.52 24.56 -18.38
CA VAL A 7 -2.41 24.25 -16.96
C VAL A 7 -2.97 25.44 -16.21
N HIS A 8 -4.13 25.25 -15.60
CA HIS A 8 -4.76 26.30 -14.83
C HIS A 8 -3.88 26.57 -13.62
N PRO A 9 -3.68 27.85 -13.22
CA PRO A 9 -2.88 28.17 -12.04
C PRO A 9 -3.40 27.46 -10.77
N ALA A 10 -4.68 27.09 -10.74
CA ALA A 10 -5.27 26.27 -9.69
C ALA A 10 -4.64 24.86 -9.55
N GLU A 11 -4.23 24.22 -10.65
CA GLU A 11 -3.65 22.87 -10.63
C GLU A 11 -2.27 22.87 -9.95
N PHE A 12 -1.46 23.90 -10.19
CA PHE A 12 -0.17 24.09 -9.52
C PHE A 12 -0.34 24.36 -8.02
N VAL A 13 -1.34 25.16 -7.65
CA VAL A 13 -1.63 25.44 -6.24
C VAL A 13 -2.07 24.18 -5.50
N VAL A 14 -2.94 23.36 -6.10
CA VAL A 14 -3.37 22.08 -5.51
C VAL A 14 -2.21 21.11 -5.42
N PHE A 15 -1.39 20.99 -6.46
CA PHE A 15 -0.22 20.12 -6.46
C PHE A 15 0.80 20.53 -5.37
N GLY A 16 1.13 21.82 -5.30
CA GLY A 16 2.02 22.36 -4.29
C GLY A 16 1.48 22.16 -2.87
N GLY A 17 0.18 22.42 -2.67
CA GLY A 17 -0.49 22.19 -1.38
C GLY A 17 -0.45 20.73 -0.94
N LEU A 18 -0.79 19.80 -1.84
CA LEU A 18 -0.70 18.36 -1.57
C LEU A 18 0.73 17.93 -1.24
N MET A 19 1.73 18.43 -1.98
CA MET A 19 3.15 18.16 -1.71
C MET A 19 3.54 18.61 -0.30
N VAL A 20 3.23 19.86 0.05
CA VAL A 20 3.55 20.44 1.37
C VAL A 20 2.83 19.68 2.48
N ILE A 21 1.59 19.25 2.29
CA ILE A 21 0.85 18.46 3.29
C ILE A 21 1.52 17.09 3.48
N ASN A 22 1.86 16.38 2.40
CA ASN A 22 2.51 15.06 2.49
C ASN A 22 3.90 15.18 3.15
N LEU A 23 4.70 16.16 2.74
CA LEU A 23 6.00 16.47 3.35
C LEU A 23 5.85 16.90 4.81
N GLY A 24 4.86 17.71 5.13
CA GLY A 24 4.59 18.21 6.48
C GLY A 24 4.22 17.08 7.44
N VAL A 25 3.34 16.16 7.04
CA VAL A 25 3.01 14.97 7.83
C VAL A 25 4.24 14.08 8.00
N GLY A 26 4.98 13.83 6.92
CA GLY A 26 6.22 13.04 6.97
C GLY A 26 7.27 13.64 7.91
N LEU A 27 7.49 14.96 7.83
CA LEU A 27 8.45 15.69 8.66
C LEU A 27 8.00 15.76 10.12
N TYR A 28 6.71 15.98 10.38
CA TYR A 28 6.15 15.95 11.73
C TYR A 28 6.38 14.59 12.39
N PHE A 29 6.08 13.48 11.70
CA PHE A 29 6.35 12.14 12.21
C PHE A 29 7.85 11.85 12.34
N ALA A 30 8.70 12.34 11.43
CA ALA A 30 10.15 12.15 11.48
C ALA A 30 10.79 12.87 12.68
N MET A 31 10.47 14.14 12.90
CA MET A 31 10.99 14.91 14.03
C MET A 31 10.49 14.36 15.38
N ARG A 32 9.26 13.84 15.43
CA ARG A 32 8.70 13.24 16.65
C ARG A 32 9.23 11.83 16.92
N LYS A 33 9.59 11.07 15.87
CA LYS A 33 10.26 9.77 15.98
C LYS A 33 11.73 9.85 16.35
N THR A 34 12.42 10.98 16.17
CA THR A 34 13.80 11.16 16.66
C THR A 34 13.90 11.09 18.20
N HIS A 35 12.80 11.31 18.93
CA HIS A 35 12.78 11.27 20.40
C HIS A 35 12.34 9.94 21.01
N LEU A 36 11.94 8.98 20.18
CA LEU A 36 11.54 7.64 20.60
C LEU A 36 12.45 6.68 19.84
N ASP A 37 13.40 6.08 20.55
CA ASP A 37 14.10 4.86 20.15
C ASP A 37 13.11 3.68 20.04
N ALA A 38 12.10 3.85 19.20
CA ALA A 38 11.10 2.89 18.82
C ALA A 38 11.76 1.97 17.80
N GLY A 39 12.42 0.93 18.30
CA GLY A 39 13.17 -0.04 17.50
C GLY A 39 12.37 -0.55 16.30
N THR A 40 13.07 -1.09 15.31
CA THR A 40 12.51 -1.70 14.10
C THR A 40 11.24 -2.54 14.35
N GLU A 41 11.12 -3.19 15.51
CA GLU A 41 9.90 -3.88 15.95
C GLU A 41 8.67 -2.98 16.13
N GLU A 42 8.75 -1.75 16.63
CA GLU A 42 7.57 -0.87 16.73
C GLU A 42 7.12 -0.31 15.37
N VAL A 43 8.04 -0.15 14.43
CA VAL A 43 7.72 0.33 13.07
C VAL A 43 7.23 -0.81 12.16
N PHE A 44 7.76 -2.03 12.33
CA PHE A 44 7.38 -3.20 11.53
C PHE A 44 6.32 -4.10 12.18
N LEU A 45 6.32 -4.25 13.50
CA LEU A 45 5.32 -5.04 14.24
C LEU A 45 4.21 -4.17 14.83
N GLY A 46 4.37 -2.84 14.83
CA GLY A 46 3.32 -1.87 15.18
C GLY A 46 2.65 -2.15 16.50
N SER A 47 3.39 -2.62 17.52
CA SER A 47 2.81 -3.37 18.64
C SER A 47 2.02 -4.59 18.14
N ARG A 48 2.29 -5.78 18.67
CA ARG A 48 1.46 -6.99 18.49
C ARG A 48 -0.05 -6.79 18.80
N SER A 49 -0.51 -5.57 19.11
CA SER A 49 -1.89 -5.13 19.29
C SER A 49 -2.50 -4.34 18.12
N LEU A 50 -1.84 -4.12 16.97
CA LEU A 50 -2.55 -3.59 15.79
C LEU A 50 -3.64 -4.59 15.38
N GLY A 51 -4.90 -4.24 15.66
CA GLY A 51 -6.03 -5.09 15.32
C GLY A 51 -6.03 -5.47 13.83
N ALA A 52 -6.71 -6.56 13.49
CA ALA A 52 -6.80 -7.04 12.11
C ALA A 52 -7.34 -5.96 11.13
N ILE A 53 -8.14 -5.01 11.63
CA ILE A 53 -8.75 -3.94 10.85
C ILE A 53 -7.70 -2.90 10.40
N PRO A 54 -6.95 -2.20 11.27
CA PRO A 54 -5.93 -1.25 10.83
C PRO A 54 -4.80 -1.90 10.01
N LEU A 55 -4.46 -3.17 10.31
CA LEU A 55 -3.46 -3.90 9.54
C LEU A 55 -3.94 -4.15 8.09
N SER A 56 -5.15 -4.69 7.92
CA SER A 56 -5.71 -4.92 6.58
C SER A 56 -5.91 -3.61 5.82
N LEU A 57 -6.31 -2.53 6.49
CA LEU A 57 -6.45 -1.21 5.88
C LEU A 57 -5.11 -0.68 5.34
N SER A 58 -4.01 -0.85 6.09
CA SER A 58 -2.67 -0.44 5.63
C SER A 58 -2.18 -1.28 4.45
N VAL A 59 -2.45 -2.59 4.46
CA VAL A 59 -2.15 -3.48 3.33
C VAL A 59 -2.94 -3.06 2.09
N LEU A 60 -4.24 -2.81 2.22
CA LEU A 60 -5.07 -2.32 1.12
C LEU A 60 -4.56 -0.98 0.59
N ALA A 61 -4.19 -0.06 1.48
CA ALA A 61 -3.61 1.22 1.09
C ALA A 61 -2.32 1.05 0.28
N THR A 62 -1.49 0.06 0.62
CA THR A 62 -0.24 -0.24 -0.11
C THR A 62 -0.51 -0.88 -1.47
N MET A 63 -1.60 -1.62 -1.64
CA MET A 63 -1.94 -2.25 -2.93
C MET A 63 -2.46 -1.24 -3.97
N VAL A 64 -3.03 -0.13 -3.54
CA VAL A 64 -3.65 0.85 -4.46
C VAL A 64 -2.58 1.80 -5.01
N THR A 65 -2.46 1.84 -6.33
CA THR A 65 -1.53 2.74 -7.04
C THR A 65 -2.22 3.44 -8.21
N ALA A 66 -1.73 4.64 -8.57
CA ALA A 66 -2.29 5.44 -9.67
C ALA A 66 -2.13 4.73 -11.04
N ILE A 67 -0.98 4.09 -11.27
CA ILE A 67 -0.71 3.30 -12.47
C ILE A 67 -1.68 2.12 -12.56
N GLY A 68 -1.96 1.46 -11.43
CA GLY A 68 -2.96 0.41 -11.35
C GLY A 68 -4.31 0.89 -11.87
N ILE A 69 -4.84 1.99 -11.32
CA ILE A 69 -6.16 2.52 -11.71
C ILE A 69 -6.24 2.84 -13.21
N VAL A 70 -5.23 3.52 -13.76
CA VAL A 70 -5.19 3.84 -15.21
C VAL A 70 -5.04 2.57 -16.05
N GLY A 71 -4.26 1.60 -15.59
CA GLY A 71 -4.10 0.30 -16.25
C GLY A 71 -5.40 -0.51 -16.25
N PHE A 72 -6.10 -0.56 -15.12
CA PHE A 72 -7.40 -1.20 -14.99
C PHE A 72 -8.41 -0.59 -15.96
N THR A 73 -8.56 0.73 -16.00
CA THR A 73 -9.51 1.39 -16.90
C THR A 73 -9.14 1.19 -18.37
N THR A 74 -7.86 1.25 -18.72
CA THR A 74 -7.39 0.96 -20.08
C THR A 74 -7.72 -0.47 -20.48
N HIS A 75 -7.51 -1.43 -19.57
CA HIS A 75 -7.80 -2.83 -19.82
C HIS A 75 -9.30 -3.10 -19.97
N PHE A 76 -10.15 -2.46 -19.16
CA PHE A 76 -11.61 -2.53 -19.32
C PHE A 76 -12.07 -1.89 -20.63
N TYR A 77 -11.42 -0.82 -21.07
CA TYR A 77 -11.77 -0.13 -22.30
C TYR A 77 -11.38 -0.93 -23.55
N VAL A 78 -10.23 -1.61 -23.54
CA VAL A 78 -9.71 -2.36 -24.70
C VAL A 78 -10.21 -3.81 -24.75
N TYR A 79 -10.22 -4.52 -23.62
CA TYR A 79 -10.50 -5.96 -23.55
C TYR A 79 -11.86 -6.30 -22.89
N GLY A 80 -12.62 -5.30 -22.47
CA GLY A 80 -13.91 -5.50 -21.81
C GLY A 80 -13.78 -6.15 -20.42
N LEU A 81 -14.79 -6.94 -20.03
CA LEU A 81 -14.93 -7.49 -18.66
C LEU A 81 -14.07 -8.74 -18.38
N HIS A 82 -13.14 -9.11 -19.26
CA HIS A 82 -12.31 -10.32 -19.08
C HIS A 82 -11.53 -10.31 -17.75
N LEU A 83 -11.11 -9.13 -17.29
CA LEU A 83 -10.35 -8.98 -16.06
C LEU A 83 -11.10 -9.46 -14.80
N ILE A 84 -12.43 -9.48 -14.83
CA ILE A 84 -13.28 -9.91 -13.72
C ILE A 84 -13.12 -11.41 -13.43
N TRP A 85 -12.70 -12.22 -14.41
CA TRP A 85 -12.38 -13.62 -14.19
C TRP A 85 -11.24 -13.81 -13.18
N GLY A 86 -10.27 -12.90 -13.15
CA GLY A 86 -9.19 -12.92 -12.15
C GLY A 86 -9.70 -12.75 -10.72
N SER A 87 -10.76 -11.96 -10.52
CA SER A 87 -11.38 -11.76 -9.20
C SER A 87 -12.04 -13.04 -8.66
N ILE A 88 -12.60 -13.88 -9.54
CA ILE A 88 -13.19 -15.18 -9.15
C ILE A 88 -12.09 -16.12 -8.66
N THR A 89 -10.96 -16.19 -9.36
CA THR A 89 -9.81 -17.00 -8.92
C THR A 89 -9.23 -16.47 -7.60
N ALA A 90 -9.14 -15.15 -7.43
CA ALA A 90 -8.67 -14.54 -6.19
C ALA A 90 -9.55 -14.91 -4.98
N LEU A 91 -10.88 -14.97 -5.15
CA LEU A 91 -11.81 -15.38 -4.09
C LEU A 91 -11.56 -16.81 -3.58
N VAL A 92 -11.04 -17.71 -4.42
CA VAL A 92 -10.72 -19.09 -4.05
C VAL A 92 -9.30 -19.20 -3.47
N VAL A 93 -8.36 -18.44 -4.03
CA VAL A 93 -6.94 -18.48 -3.63
C VAL A 93 -6.71 -17.79 -2.28
N VAL A 94 -7.40 -16.69 -1.98
CA VAL A 94 -7.28 -15.95 -0.70
C VAL A 94 -7.55 -16.84 0.53
N PRO A 95 -8.68 -17.58 0.64
CA PRO A 95 -8.92 -18.45 1.79
C PRO A 95 -7.95 -19.64 1.85
N PHE A 96 -7.43 -20.11 0.71
CA PHE A 96 -6.41 -21.14 0.65
C PHE A 96 -5.09 -20.65 1.26
N ILE A 97 -4.61 -19.46 0.84
CA ILE A 97 -3.42 -18.82 1.41
C ILE A 97 -3.63 -18.55 2.91
N ALA A 98 -4.80 -18.05 3.30
CA ALA A 98 -5.10 -17.74 4.69
C ALA A 98 -5.04 -18.98 5.61
N LYS A 99 -5.50 -20.14 5.12
CA LYS A 99 -5.51 -21.39 5.90
C LYS A 99 -4.24 -22.21 5.83
N VAL A 100 -3.43 -22.07 4.79
CA VAL A 100 -2.25 -22.93 4.56
C VAL A 100 -0.94 -22.14 4.71
N VAL A 101 -0.84 -20.95 4.13
CA VAL A 101 0.40 -20.16 4.11
C VAL A 101 0.62 -19.42 5.43
N ILE A 102 -0.44 -18.81 6.00
CA ILE A 102 -0.34 -18.10 7.28
C ILE A 102 0.15 -19.01 8.42
N PRO A 103 -0.42 -20.21 8.68
CA PRO A 103 0.06 -21.07 9.77
C PRO A 103 1.47 -21.60 9.54
N VAL A 104 1.91 -21.75 8.29
CA VAL A 104 3.29 -22.16 7.97
C VAL A 104 4.27 -21.03 8.30
N ILE A 105 3.99 -19.79 7.90
CA ILE A 105 4.85 -18.63 8.22
C ILE A 105 4.87 -18.37 9.74
N TYR A 106 3.73 -18.52 10.42
CA TYR A 106 3.65 -18.32 11.88
C TYR A 106 4.41 -19.39 12.68
N ASN A 107 4.47 -20.64 12.20
CA ASN A 107 5.25 -21.71 12.83
C ASN A 107 6.77 -21.51 12.69
N LEU A 108 7.24 -20.85 11.63
CA LEU A 108 8.66 -20.60 11.44
C LEU A 108 9.24 -19.47 12.31
N LYS A 109 8.41 -18.74 13.09
CA LYS A 109 8.87 -17.67 14.02
C LYS A 109 9.78 -16.61 13.38
N VAL A 110 9.71 -16.44 12.06
CA VAL A 110 10.48 -15.43 11.34
C VAL A 110 9.64 -14.17 11.25
N THR A 111 10.09 -13.10 11.90
CA THR A 111 9.49 -11.76 11.84
C THR A 111 9.73 -11.05 10.50
N SER A 112 10.34 -11.73 9.53
CA SER A 112 10.58 -11.24 8.18
C SER A 112 10.78 -12.44 7.24
N VAL A 113 10.24 -12.37 6.02
CA VAL A 113 10.40 -13.37 4.95
C VAL A 113 11.89 -13.62 4.60
N PHE A 114 12.81 -12.77 5.06
CA PHE A 114 14.23 -12.77 4.70
C PHE A 114 15.21 -12.97 5.87
N GLN A 115 14.80 -13.47 7.05
CA GLN A 115 15.79 -13.75 8.10
C GLN A 115 16.58 -15.03 7.78
N VAL A 116 17.54 -14.91 6.87
CA VAL A 116 18.64 -15.87 6.76
C VAL A 116 19.59 -15.55 7.90
N ARG A 117 19.61 -16.42 8.91
CA ARG A 117 20.54 -16.32 10.04
C ARG A 117 21.96 -16.57 9.51
N GLY A 118 22.76 -15.50 9.40
CA GLY A 118 24.22 -15.57 9.36
C GLY A 118 24.76 -15.56 10.77
#